data_AF-A0A3R7FUS6-F1
#
_entry.id   AF-A0A3R7FUS6-F1
#
_cell.length_a   1.000
_cell.length_b   1.000
_cell.length_c   1.000
_cell.angle_alpha   90.00
_cell.angle_beta   90.00
_cell.angle_gamma   90.00
#
_symmetry.space_group_name_H-M   'P 1'
#
loop_
_entity.id
_entity.type
_entity.pdbx_description
1 polymer ?
#
loop_
_entity_poly.entity_id
_entity_poly.type
_entity_poly.pdbx_seq_one_letter_code
_entity_poly.pdbx_strand_id
1 'polypeptide(L)'
;MNPRPPPCEGPNGIDWDLFKEWLFKEFSPKTAQDRLRYSRKFSDCLLKKDFSELRLLSDDKRVHVLKALSALSKFLGVYDEFKGLVRNYGLKWTGRNGDDLIIARLTRVVDADEILEWIRSVKAACPDYAGFMDLIAATGLRYEEAVNCWNLIIGLSGKSRLEEYYRAEAEVLEHFRFKDLFIRRSKKAFISFAAEDFIEKITRSKPLSAYVLPNRIKRRGLRQRFSDIREFHASVLTRYLRQPEIDFIHGRVSTSVFMRNYFNPAWIQDLKERALKAAGEILEKIA
;
A
#
# COMPACT_ATOMS: atom_id res chain seq x y z
N MET A 1 20.25 -17.10 10.93
CA MET A 1 19.56 -17.30 12.23
C MET A 1 19.70 -16.00 12.99
N ASN A 2 18.61 -15.37 13.46
CA ASN A 2 18.76 -14.19 14.31
C ASN A 2 19.32 -14.66 15.67
N PRO A 3 20.32 -13.94 16.23
CA PRO A 3 20.87 -14.29 17.54
C PRO A 3 19.76 -14.30 18.59
N ARG A 4 19.76 -15.32 19.45
CA ARG A 4 18.84 -15.38 20.60
C ARG A 4 19.07 -14.13 21.46
N PRO A 5 18.03 -13.37 21.81
CA PRO A 5 18.16 -12.33 22.82
C PRO A 5 18.61 -12.95 24.15
N PRO A 6 19.32 -12.19 25.01
CA PRO A 6 19.77 -12.68 26.30
C PRO A 6 18.59 -13.16 27.15
N PRO A 7 18.75 -14.26 27.92
CA PRO A 7 17.70 -14.76 28.80
C PRO A 7 17.38 -13.68 29.84
N CYS A 8 16.14 -13.22 29.86
CA CYS A 8 15.64 -12.34 30.91
C CYS A 8 15.10 -13.24 32.03
N GLU A 9 15.96 -13.63 32.96
CA GLU A 9 15.53 -14.22 34.22
C GLU A 9 15.10 -13.09 35.15
N GLY A 10 13.79 -12.93 35.33
CA GLY A 10 13.19 -12.02 36.29
C GLY A 10 11.97 -12.68 36.93
N PRO A 11 11.91 -12.86 38.26
CA PRO A 11 10.81 -13.54 38.94
C PRO A 11 9.51 -12.72 39.05
N ASN A 12 9.38 -11.57 38.37
CA ASN A 12 8.13 -10.82 38.26
C ASN A 12 8.16 -9.89 37.04
N GLY A 13 7.41 -10.24 35.99
CA GLY A 13 7.02 -9.30 34.93
C GLY A 13 7.96 -9.19 33.73
N ILE A 14 7.37 -8.90 32.57
CA ILE A 14 8.07 -8.64 31.30
C ILE A 14 8.81 -7.31 31.42
N ASP A 15 10.11 -7.27 31.12
CA ASP A 15 10.84 -6.01 30.95
C ASP A 15 10.43 -5.35 29.63
N TRP A 16 9.54 -4.37 29.73
CA TRP A 16 8.96 -3.69 28.56
C TRP A 16 9.92 -2.72 27.89
N ASP A 17 10.94 -2.22 28.58
CA ASP A 17 11.90 -1.27 28.03
C ASP A 17 12.97 -2.01 27.24
N LEU A 18 13.50 -3.12 27.77
CA LEU A 18 14.37 -4.03 27.02
C LEU A 18 13.65 -4.63 25.81
N PHE A 19 12.38 -5.03 25.96
CA PHE A 19 11.58 -5.53 24.84
C PHE A 19 11.38 -4.45 23.78
N LYS A 20 11.13 -3.20 24.19
CA LYS A 20 11.02 -2.06 23.27
C LYS A 20 12.33 -1.84 22.51
N GLU A 21 13.47 -1.80 23.18
CA GLU A 21 14.76 -1.65 22.51
C GLU A 21 15.02 -2.76 21.50
N TRP A 22 14.74 -4.02 21.88
CA TRP A 22 14.86 -5.16 20.98
C TRP A 22 13.95 -5.03 19.75
N LEU A 23 12.69 -4.61 19.94
CA LEU A 23 11.76 -4.40 18.82
C LEU A 23 12.24 -3.33 17.83
N PHE A 24 12.81 -2.22 18.33
CA PHE A 24 13.29 -1.13 17.46
C PHE A 24 14.60 -1.46 16.74
N LYS A 25 15.37 -2.43 17.24
CA LYS A 25 16.51 -3.02 16.51
C LYS A 25 16.06 -3.96 15.40
N GLU A 26 15.00 -4.74 15.63
CA GLU A 26 14.53 -5.77 14.69
C GLU A 26 13.54 -5.27 13.62
N PHE A 27 12.76 -4.22 13.92
CA PHE A 27 11.65 -3.78 13.09
C PHE A 27 11.70 -2.28 12.79
N SER A 28 11.04 -1.87 11.70
CA SER A 28 10.86 -0.45 11.40
C SER A 28 10.12 0.27 12.54
N PRO A 29 10.37 1.56 12.80
CA PRO A 29 9.82 2.26 13.97
C PRO A 29 8.31 2.10 14.14
N LYS A 30 7.54 2.23 13.04
CA LYS A 30 6.09 2.03 13.05
C LYS A 30 5.69 0.60 13.43
N THR A 31 6.38 -0.39 12.86
CA THR A 31 6.12 -1.81 13.17
C THR A 31 6.48 -2.12 14.62
N ALA A 32 7.62 -1.64 15.10
CA ALA A 32 8.07 -1.80 16.48
C ALA A 32 7.06 -1.21 17.47
N GLN A 33 6.56 0.01 17.23
CA GLN A 33 5.52 0.63 18.03
C GLN A 33 4.22 -0.18 18.05
N ASP A 34 3.74 -0.64 16.88
CA ASP A 34 2.54 -1.46 16.80
C ASP A 34 2.71 -2.79 17.55
N ARG A 35 3.87 -3.44 17.41
CA ARG A 35 4.20 -4.69 18.13
C ARG A 35 4.19 -4.45 19.63
N LEU A 36 4.88 -3.41 20.11
CA LEU A 36 4.93 -3.07 21.53
C LEU A 36 3.52 -2.84 22.09
N ARG A 37 2.68 -2.03 21.41
CA ARG A 37 1.31 -1.75 21.85
C ARG A 37 0.47 -3.01 21.95
N TYR A 38 0.49 -3.87 20.93
CA TYR A 38 -0.29 -5.11 20.93
C TYR A 38 0.27 -6.14 21.91
N SER A 39 1.60 -6.24 22.08
CA SER A 39 2.22 -7.11 23.07
C SER A 39 1.82 -6.70 24.48
N ARG A 40 1.84 -5.41 24.83
CA ARG A 40 1.38 -4.91 26.14
C ARG A 40 -0.10 -5.22 26.39
N LYS A 41 -0.93 -5.09 25.35
CA LYS A 41 -2.37 -5.28 25.47
C LYS A 41 -2.78 -6.75 25.62
N PHE A 42 -2.04 -7.67 25.00
CA PHE A 42 -2.43 -9.08 24.90
C PHE A 42 -1.41 -10.04 25.55
N SER A 43 -0.44 -9.53 26.31
CA SER A 43 0.58 -10.35 26.98
C SER A 43 -0.03 -11.43 27.86
N ASP A 44 -1.14 -11.11 28.52
CA ASP A 44 -1.88 -12.04 29.37
C ASP A 44 -2.29 -13.31 28.64
N CYS A 45 -2.70 -13.23 27.37
CA CYS A 45 -3.04 -14.40 26.58
C CYS A 45 -1.85 -15.38 26.47
N LEU A 46 -0.63 -14.84 26.34
CA LEU A 46 0.60 -15.62 26.27
C LEU A 46 1.01 -16.15 27.64
N LEU A 47 0.98 -15.30 28.68
CA LEU A 47 1.42 -15.65 30.03
C LEU A 47 0.47 -16.67 30.70
N LYS A 48 -0.85 -16.51 30.51
CA LYS A 48 -1.88 -17.43 31.02
C LYS A 48 -2.08 -18.66 30.12
N LYS A 49 -1.39 -18.72 28.97
CA LYS A 49 -1.51 -19.78 27.97
C LYS A 49 -2.94 -19.99 27.47
N ASP A 50 -3.72 -18.90 27.38
CA ASP A 50 -5.10 -18.92 26.93
C ASP A 50 -5.33 -17.94 25.77
N PHE A 51 -5.62 -18.48 24.59
CA PHE A 51 -5.88 -17.72 23.37
C PHE A 51 -7.37 -17.62 23.02
N SER A 52 -8.26 -17.95 23.95
CA SER A 52 -9.72 -17.87 23.75
C SER A 52 -10.17 -16.48 23.31
N GLU A 53 -9.65 -15.42 23.95
CA GLU A 53 -9.97 -14.03 23.60
C GLU A 53 -9.56 -13.68 22.16
N LEU A 54 -8.50 -14.29 21.63
CA LEU A 54 -8.01 -14.00 20.28
C LEU A 54 -9.00 -14.45 19.19
N ARG A 55 -9.84 -15.46 19.49
CA ARG A 55 -10.90 -15.92 18.57
C ARG A 55 -12.03 -14.91 18.41
N LEU A 56 -12.25 -14.06 19.41
CA LEU A 56 -13.28 -13.01 19.37
C LEU A 56 -12.85 -11.79 18.55
N LEU A 57 -11.55 -11.69 18.23
CA LEU A 57 -11.03 -10.60 17.41
C LEU A 57 -11.39 -10.81 15.94
N SER A 58 -11.58 -9.72 15.20
CA SER A 58 -11.60 -9.77 13.73
C SER A 58 -10.29 -10.33 13.20
N ASP A 59 -10.33 -10.98 12.03
CA ASP A 59 -9.15 -11.62 11.43
C ASP A 59 -7.98 -10.65 11.29
N ASP A 60 -8.24 -9.42 10.83
CA ASP A 60 -7.20 -8.39 10.69
C ASP A 60 -6.53 -8.08 12.02
N LYS A 61 -7.32 -7.81 13.07
CA LYS A 61 -6.79 -7.49 14.40
C LYS A 61 -6.05 -8.69 14.99
N ARG A 62 -6.60 -9.90 14.82
CA ARG A 62 -6.01 -11.16 15.27
C ARG A 62 -4.61 -11.37 14.68
N VAL A 63 -4.43 -11.15 13.38
CA VAL A 63 -3.09 -11.25 12.73
C VAL A 63 -2.09 -10.27 13.34
N HIS A 64 -2.51 -9.03 13.65
CA HIS A 64 -1.64 -8.06 14.31
C HIS A 64 -1.25 -8.50 15.72
N VAL A 65 -2.19 -9.02 16.49
CA VAL A 65 -1.94 -9.55 17.84
C VAL A 65 -1.01 -10.75 17.78
N LEU A 66 -1.27 -11.74 16.93
CA LEU A 66 -0.41 -12.92 16.77
C LEU A 66 1.04 -12.56 16.43
N LYS A 67 1.25 -11.61 15.53
CA LYS A 67 2.61 -11.16 15.19
C LYS A 67 3.29 -10.43 16.36
N ALA A 68 2.54 -9.73 17.22
CA ALA A 68 3.07 -9.10 18.43
C ALA A 68 3.41 -10.14 19.52
N LEU A 69 2.54 -11.11 19.76
CA LEU A 69 2.80 -12.22 20.67
C LEU A 69 3.92 -13.14 20.18
N SER A 70 4.11 -13.28 18.87
CA SER A 70 5.28 -13.96 18.30
C SER A 70 6.57 -13.23 18.61
N ALA A 71 6.59 -11.90 18.51
CA ALA A 71 7.76 -11.12 18.84
C ALA A 71 8.06 -11.21 20.35
N LEU A 72 7.03 -11.09 21.19
CA LEU A 72 7.14 -11.20 22.64
C LEU A 72 7.63 -12.59 23.08
N SER A 73 7.05 -13.67 22.54
CA SER A 73 7.47 -15.04 22.87
C SER A 73 8.90 -15.36 22.43
N LYS A 74 9.38 -14.77 21.35
CA LYS A 74 10.81 -14.87 20.96
C LYS A 74 11.72 -14.15 21.94
N PHE A 75 11.31 -12.96 22.40
CA PHE A 75 12.05 -12.20 23.40
C PHE A 75 12.10 -12.93 24.74
N LEU A 76 10.98 -13.52 25.18
CA LEU A 76 10.86 -14.27 26.43
C LEU A 76 11.40 -15.72 26.36
N GLY A 77 11.85 -16.19 25.18
CA GLY A 77 12.33 -17.56 25.00
C GLY A 77 11.26 -18.66 24.93
N VAL A 78 9.97 -18.32 24.97
CA VAL A 78 8.82 -19.26 24.97
C VAL A 78 8.18 -19.45 23.58
N TYR A 79 8.97 -19.32 22.50
CA TYR A 79 8.44 -19.34 21.13
C TYR A 79 7.83 -20.69 20.73
N ASP A 80 8.36 -21.80 21.23
CA ASP A 80 7.80 -23.13 20.94
C ASP A 80 6.43 -23.33 21.59
N GLU A 81 6.27 -22.87 22.84
CA GLU A 81 4.97 -22.85 23.52
C GLU A 81 3.95 -21.99 22.78
N PHE A 82 4.36 -20.79 22.35
CA PHE A 82 3.54 -19.92 21.52
C PHE A 82 3.04 -20.62 20.24
N LYS A 83 3.92 -21.33 19.51
CA LYS A 83 3.50 -22.09 18.31
C LYS A 83 2.50 -23.19 18.66
N GLY A 84 2.68 -23.86 19.80
CA GLY A 84 1.74 -24.84 20.32
C GLY A 84 0.36 -24.23 20.56
N LEU A 85 0.29 -23.08 21.23
CA LEU A 85 -0.95 -22.35 21.49
C LEU A 85 -1.67 -21.93 20.19
N VAL A 86 -0.94 -21.37 19.21
CA VAL A 86 -1.52 -21.01 17.91
C VAL A 86 -2.19 -22.21 17.25
N ARG A 87 -1.54 -23.38 17.28
CA ARG A 87 -2.06 -24.63 16.71
C ARG A 87 -3.27 -25.15 17.47
N ASN A 88 -3.17 -25.26 18.79
CA ASN A 88 -4.21 -25.83 19.65
C ASN A 88 -5.51 -25.01 19.60
N TYR A 89 -5.38 -23.69 19.44
CA TYR A 89 -6.53 -22.80 19.29
C TYR A 89 -7.00 -22.63 17.84
N GLY A 90 -6.38 -23.30 16.87
CA GLY A 90 -6.77 -23.26 15.45
C GLY A 90 -6.59 -21.89 14.80
N LEU A 91 -5.68 -21.06 15.31
CA LEU A 91 -5.48 -19.70 14.82
C LEU A 91 -4.59 -19.70 13.56
N LYS A 92 -4.97 -18.91 12.56
CA LYS A 92 -4.23 -18.77 11.30
C LYS A 92 -3.53 -17.42 11.20
N TRP A 93 -2.37 -17.42 10.53
CA TRP A 93 -1.57 -16.22 10.23
C TRP A 93 -2.11 -15.40 9.06
N THR A 94 -2.92 -16.02 8.22
CA THR A 94 -3.54 -15.44 7.04
C THR A 94 -4.91 -14.89 7.40
N GLY A 95 -5.19 -13.67 6.94
CA GLY A 95 -6.55 -13.10 6.97
C GLY A 95 -7.47 -13.78 5.95
N ARG A 96 -8.51 -13.06 5.52
CA ARG A 96 -9.54 -13.52 4.56
C ARG A 96 -8.97 -14.41 3.44
N ASN A 97 -9.66 -15.51 3.13
CA ASN A 97 -9.27 -16.40 2.05
C ASN A 97 -9.40 -15.68 0.69
N GLY A 98 -8.68 -16.15 -0.34
CA GLY A 98 -8.75 -15.59 -1.70
C GLY A 98 -10.18 -15.57 -2.25
N ASP A 99 -10.97 -16.60 -1.93
CA ASP A 99 -12.37 -16.69 -2.33
C ASP A 99 -13.22 -15.61 -1.68
N ASP A 100 -13.02 -15.32 -0.39
CA ASP A 100 -13.71 -14.24 0.32
C ASP A 100 -13.41 -12.87 -0.30
N LEU A 101 -12.18 -12.69 -0.82
CA LEU A 101 -11.81 -11.45 -1.52
C LEU A 101 -12.52 -11.34 -2.87
N ILE A 102 -12.68 -12.45 -3.60
CA ILE A 102 -13.44 -12.48 -4.85
C ILE A 102 -14.92 -12.22 -4.57
N ILE A 103 -15.51 -12.93 -3.60
CA ILE A 103 -16.90 -12.74 -3.18
C ILE A 103 -17.13 -11.30 -2.73
N ALA A 104 -16.24 -10.75 -1.89
CA ALA A 104 -16.32 -9.36 -1.46
C ALA A 104 -16.23 -8.38 -2.65
N ARG A 105 -15.43 -8.68 -3.68
CA ARG A 105 -15.37 -7.85 -4.89
C ARG A 105 -16.67 -7.90 -5.69
N LEU A 106 -17.20 -9.10 -5.92
CA LEU A 106 -18.44 -9.33 -6.67
C LEU A 106 -19.67 -8.74 -5.97
N THR A 107 -19.66 -8.66 -4.64
CA THR A 107 -20.79 -8.14 -3.84
C THR A 107 -20.66 -6.66 -3.48
N ARG A 108 -19.45 -6.09 -3.52
CA ARG A 108 -19.20 -4.68 -3.18
C ARG A 108 -19.51 -3.71 -4.31
N VAL A 109 -19.25 -4.10 -5.56
CA VAL A 109 -19.50 -3.25 -6.74
C VAL A 109 -20.88 -3.61 -7.29
N VAL A 110 -21.89 -2.87 -6.85
CA VAL A 110 -23.26 -3.00 -7.39
C VAL A 110 -23.39 -2.25 -8.71
N ASP A 111 -22.58 -1.19 -8.90
CA ASP A 111 -22.54 -0.36 -10.10
C ASP A 111 -21.09 0.02 -10.42
N ALA A 112 -20.68 -0.13 -11.69
CA ALA A 112 -19.36 0.26 -12.18
C ALA A 112 -19.11 1.77 -12.06
N ASP A 113 -20.18 2.57 -12.06
CA ASP A 113 -20.11 4.03 -11.97
C ASP A 113 -19.94 4.53 -10.53
N GLU A 114 -20.11 3.69 -9.52
CA GLU A 114 -20.04 4.09 -8.11
C GLU A 114 -18.68 4.69 -7.73
N ILE A 115 -17.59 4.18 -8.31
CA ILE A 115 -16.24 4.72 -8.10
C ILE A 115 -16.03 6.03 -8.86
N LEU A 116 -16.61 6.17 -10.06
CA LEU A 116 -16.54 7.39 -10.85
C LEU A 116 -17.30 8.52 -10.16
N GLU A 117 -18.52 8.25 -9.69
CA GLU A 117 -19.31 9.19 -8.90
C GLU A 117 -18.60 9.58 -7.60
N TRP A 118 -17.92 8.62 -6.96
CA TRP A 118 -17.12 8.93 -5.78
C TRP A 118 -15.94 9.86 -6.11
N ILE A 119 -15.22 9.65 -7.23
CA ILE A 119 -14.14 10.55 -7.66
C ILE A 119 -14.71 11.95 -7.93
N ARG A 120 -15.81 12.07 -8.69
CA ARG A 120 -16.48 13.36 -8.97
C ARG A 120 -16.92 14.05 -7.69
N SER A 121 -17.50 13.31 -6.74
CA SER A 121 -17.89 13.83 -5.42
C SER A 121 -16.71 14.35 -4.61
N VAL A 122 -15.56 13.67 -4.66
CA VAL A 122 -14.32 14.15 -4.02
C VAL A 122 -13.81 15.43 -4.70
N LYS A 123 -13.81 15.48 -6.03
CA LYS A 123 -13.41 16.68 -6.81
C LYS A 123 -14.32 17.87 -6.45
N ALA A 124 -15.64 17.67 -6.38
CA ALA A 124 -16.60 18.71 -6.00
C ALA A 124 -16.43 19.16 -4.53
N ALA A 125 -16.24 18.23 -3.59
CA ALA A 125 -16.07 18.56 -2.17
C ALA A 125 -14.70 19.16 -1.83
N CYS A 126 -13.69 18.88 -2.66
CA CYS A 126 -12.29 19.28 -2.48
C CYS A 126 -11.64 19.77 -3.80
N PRO A 127 -12.10 20.90 -4.39
CA PRO A 127 -11.65 21.34 -5.72
C PRO A 127 -10.14 21.55 -5.84
N ASP A 128 -9.48 22.02 -4.77
CA ASP A 128 -8.02 22.19 -4.71
C ASP A 128 -7.23 20.92 -5.03
N TYR A 129 -7.84 19.74 -4.87
CA TYR A 129 -7.22 18.44 -5.08
C TYR A 129 -7.75 17.71 -6.31
N ALA A 130 -8.52 18.38 -7.17
CA ALA A 130 -9.08 17.78 -8.38
C ALA A 130 -7.98 17.22 -9.30
N GLY A 131 -6.94 18.01 -9.60
CA GLY A 131 -5.80 17.53 -10.40
C GLY A 131 -5.04 16.38 -9.76
N PHE A 132 -5.00 16.29 -8.43
CA PHE A 132 -4.40 15.15 -7.74
C PHE A 132 -5.26 13.88 -7.87
N MET A 133 -6.59 14.03 -7.86
CA MET A 133 -7.50 12.92 -8.14
C MET A 133 -7.34 12.42 -9.58
N ASP A 134 -7.18 13.33 -10.53
CA ASP A 134 -6.89 13.00 -11.92
C ASP A 134 -5.56 12.23 -12.04
N LEU A 135 -4.53 12.61 -11.27
CA LEU A 135 -3.24 11.90 -11.27
C LEU A 135 -3.40 10.45 -10.78
N ILE A 136 -4.10 10.24 -9.67
CA ILE A 136 -4.32 8.87 -9.16
C ILE A 136 -5.14 8.06 -10.16
N ALA A 137 -6.18 8.66 -10.73
CA ALA A 137 -7.07 7.99 -11.67
C ALA A 137 -6.34 7.61 -12.97
N ALA A 138 -5.49 8.48 -13.51
CA ALA A 138 -4.76 8.24 -14.76
C ALA A 138 -3.58 7.25 -14.61
N THR A 139 -2.94 7.21 -13.44
CA THR A 139 -1.72 6.39 -13.24
C THR A 139 -1.99 5.08 -12.49
N GLY A 140 -3.11 5.00 -11.76
CA GLY A 140 -3.44 3.90 -10.88
C GLY A 140 -2.47 3.73 -9.71
N LEU A 141 -1.59 4.71 -9.41
CA LEU A 141 -0.66 4.65 -8.27
C LEU A 141 -1.38 4.43 -6.94
N ARG A 142 -0.74 3.74 -5.98
CA ARG A 142 -1.31 3.67 -4.62
C ARG A 142 -1.29 5.07 -4.03
N TYR A 143 -2.24 5.37 -3.14
CA TYR A 143 -2.39 6.71 -2.57
C TYR A 143 -1.07 7.34 -2.09
N GLU A 144 -0.28 6.65 -1.25
CA GLU A 144 1.03 7.18 -0.80
C GLU A 144 2.05 7.34 -1.94
N GLU A 145 2.05 6.43 -2.93
CA GLU A 145 2.92 6.53 -4.11
C GLU A 145 2.54 7.76 -4.96
N ALA A 146 1.24 8.02 -5.11
CA ALA A 146 0.74 9.19 -5.83
C ALA A 146 1.07 10.50 -5.10
N VAL A 147 0.97 10.55 -3.76
CA VAL A 147 1.41 11.71 -2.97
C VAL A 147 2.91 11.97 -3.18
N ASN A 148 3.74 10.92 -3.13
CA ASN A 148 5.17 11.06 -3.40
C ASN A 148 5.43 11.55 -4.83
N CYS A 149 4.74 11.00 -5.82
CA CYS A 149 4.82 11.40 -7.23
C CYS A 149 4.46 12.88 -7.42
N TRP A 150 3.30 13.30 -6.90
CA TRP A 150 2.81 14.68 -6.96
C TRP A 150 3.83 15.67 -6.40
N ASN A 151 4.31 15.41 -5.19
CA ASN A 151 5.27 16.28 -4.51
C ASN A 151 6.64 16.29 -5.20
N LEU A 152 7.05 15.15 -5.77
CA LEU A 152 8.33 15.04 -6.48
C LEU A 152 8.30 15.85 -7.78
N ILE A 153 7.20 15.79 -8.56
CA ILE A 153 7.01 16.62 -9.76
C ILE A 153 7.16 18.11 -9.39
N ILE A 154 6.40 18.58 -8.41
CA ILE A 154 6.42 19.98 -7.97
C ILE A 154 7.81 20.38 -7.46
N GLY A 155 8.41 19.55 -6.60
CA GLY A 155 9.69 19.83 -5.97
C GLY A 155 10.88 19.86 -6.93
N LEU A 156 10.88 18.99 -7.96
CA LEU A 156 11.90 18.99 -9.00
C LEU A 156 11.69 20.11 -10.02
N SER A 157 10.44 20.38 -10.41
CA SER A 157 10.11 21.48 -11.31
C SER A 157 10.54 22.83 -10.73
N GLY A 158 10.28 23.08 -9.44
CA GLY A 158 10.74 24.29 -8.75
C GLY A 158 12.27 24.44 -8.63
N LYS A 159 13.02 23.38 -8.96
CA LYS A 159 14.50 23.36 -8.99
C LYS A 159 15.05 23.24 -10.41
N SER A 160 14.21 23.30 -11.44
CA SER A 160 14.58 23.06 -12.84
C SER A 160 15.30 21.73 -13.05
N ARG A 161 14.81 20.67 -12.39
CA ARG A 161 15.36 19.30 -12.44
C ARG A 161 14.29 18.25 -12.74
N LEU A 162 13.19 18.65 -13.39
CA LEU A 162 12.05 17.77 -13.65
C LEU A 162 12.44 16.62 -14.59
N GLU A 163 13.37 16.87 -15.50
CA GLU A 163 13.96 15.90 -16.42
C GLU A 163 14.70 14.76 -15.70
N GLU A 164 15.03 14.89 -14.42
CA GLU A 164 15.57 13.75 -13.65
C GLU A 164 14.52 12.66 -13.42
N TYR A 165 13.24 13.01 -13.50
CA TYR A 165 12.12 12.14 -13.15
C TYR A 165 11.12 11.92 -14.28
N TYR A 166 10.82 12.96 -15.07
CA TYR A 166 9.90 12.90 -16.20
C TYR A 166 10.66 13.00 -17.53
N ARG A 167 10.41 12.06 -18.44
CA ARG A 167 10.90 12.12 -19.83
C ARG A 167 9.74 12.58 -20.71
N ALA A 168 9.80 13.81 -21.19
CA ALA A 168 8.71 14.41 -21.98
C ALA A 168 8.49 13.64 -23.29
N GLU A 169 9.57 13.26 -23.99
CA GLU A 169 9.51 12.56 -25.27
C GLU A 169 8.84 11.19 -25.18
N ALA A 170 8.98 10.54 -24.02
CA ALA A 170 8.40 9.24 -23.72
C ALA A 170 7.15 9.32 -22.83
N GLU A 171 6.71 10.53 -22.46
CA GLU A 171 5.58 10.82 -21.57
C GLU A 171 5.55 9.92 -20.34
N VAL A 172 6.71 9.74 -19.70
CA VAL A 172 6.89 8.73 -18.65
C VAL A 172 7.55 9.31 -17.40
N LEU A 173 6.98 8.98 -16.25
CA LEU A 173 7.54 9.19 -14.92
C LEU A 173 8.38 7.97 -14.53
N GLU A 174 9.67 8.15 -14.32
CA GLU A 174 10.65 7.09 -14.03
C GLU A 174 10.82 6.86 -12.52
N HIS A 175 9.79 6.32 -11.86
CA HIS A 175 9.78 6.02 -10.41
C HIS A 175 11.00 5.21 -9.94
N PHE A 176 11.52 4.33 -10.80
CA PHE A 176 12.68 3.49 -10.52
C PHE A 176 13.98 4.29 -10.26
N ARG A 177 14.05 5.57 -10.65
CA ARG A 177 15.19 6.46 -10.31
C ARG A 177 15.15 6.92 -8.85
N PHE A 178 13.97 6.92 -8.23
CA PHE A 178 13.74 7.34 -6.85
C PHE A 178 13.34 6.14 -5.99
N LYS A 179 14.23 5.13 -5.93
CA LYS A 179 13.95 3.82 -5.33
C LYS A 179 13.46 3.90 -3.88
N ASP A 180 14.00 4.81 -3.08
CA ASP A 180 13.61 4.98 -1.67
C ASP A 180 12.14 5.42 -1.52
N LEU A 181 11.59 6.11 -2.52
CA LEU A 181 10.20 6.55 -2.53
C LEU A 181 9.24 5.47 -3.08
N PHE A 182 9.63 4.78 -4.16
CA PHE A 182 8.71 3.95 -4.95
C PHE A 182 8.99 2.45 -4.94
N ILE A 183 10.20 2.01 -4.58
CA ILE A 183 10.62 0.60 -4.58
C ILE A 183 10.87 0.16 -3.14
N ARG A 184 9.77 -0.11 -2.42
CA ARG A 184 9.79 -0.69 -1.07
C ARG A 184 9.75 -2.23 -1.14
N ARG A 185 10.05 -2.88 -0.01
CA ARG A 185 10.12 -4.35 0.10
C ARG A 185 8.93 -5.09 -0.52
N SER A 186 7.71 -4.63 -0.25
CA SER A 186 6.45 -5.26 -0.71
C SER A 186 5.62 -4.41 -1.67
N LYS A 187 6.04 -3.17 -1.95
CA LYS A 187 5.31 -2.21 -2.78
C LYS A 187 6.29 -1.61 -3.77
N LYS A 188 6.00 -1.78 -5.05
CA LYS A 188 6.84 -1.33 -6.15
C LYS A 188 5.96 -0.53 -7.10
N ALA A 189 6.50 0.56 -7.61
CA ALA A 189 6.04 1.30 -8.77
C ALA A 189 7.28 1.64 -9.60
N PHE A 190 7.34 1.23 -10.86
CA PHE A 190 8.53 1.41 -11.69
C PHE A 190 8.39 2.60 -12.63
N ILE A 191 7.27 2.69 -13.33
CA ILE A 191 6.95 3.81 -14.20
C ILE A 191 5.46 4.17 -14.13
N SER A 192 5.10 5.36 -14.60
CA SER A 192 3.72 5.70 -14.97
C SER A 192 3.75 6.57 -16.21
N PHE A 193 2.85 6.32 -17.15
CA PHE A 193 2.68 7.20 -18.31
C PHE A 193 1.77 8.37 -17.95
N ALA A 194 2.13 9.57 -18.40
CA ALA A 194 1.40 10.80 -18.16
C ALA A 194 1.74 11.83 -19.24
N ALA A 195 0.71 12.38 -19.88
CA ALA A 195 0.86 13.37 -20.93
C ALA A 195 1.55 14.65 -20.42
N GLU A 196 2.29 15.32 -21.30
CA GLU A 196 3.10 16.49 -20.94
C GLU A 196 2.24 17.64 -20.40
N ASP A 197 1.14 17.95 -21.08
CA ASP A 197 0.18 18.99 -20.67
C ASP A 197 -0.40 18.70 -19.28
N PHE A 198 -0.55 17.43 -18.92
CA PHE A 198 -1.02 17.00 -17.62
C PHE A 198 0.06 17.23 -16.55
N ILE A 199 1.32 16.89 -16.84
CA ILE A 199 2.44 17.17 -15.94
C ILE A 199 2.62 18.66 -15.70
N GLU A 200 2.50 19.49 -16.74
CA GLU A 200 2.57 20.96 -16.61
C GLU A 200 1.51 21.54 -15.67
N LYS A 201 0.31 20.97 -15.62
CA LYS A 201 -0.72 21.39 -14.66
C LYS A 201 -0.31 21.06 -13.22
N ILE A 202 0.36 19.93 -13.01
CA ILE A 202 0.85 19.50 -11.70
C ILE A 202 1.97 20.42 -11.20
N THR A 203 2.90 20.85 -12.06
CA THR A 203 4.01 21.73 -11.64
C THR A 203 3.55 23.07 -11.06
N ARG A 204 2.39 23.55 -11.50
CA ARG A 204 1.75 24.80 -11.00
C ARG A 204 0.94 24.61 -9.72
N SER A 205 0.86 23.39 -9.20
CA SER A 205 0.05 23.04 -8.04
C SER A 205 0.82 23.10 -6.72
N LYS A 206 0.11 23.01 -5.60
CA LYS A 206 0.72 22.99 -4.26
C LYS A 206 1.04 21.56 -3.81
N PRO A 207 2.14 21.36 -3.06
CA PRO A 207 2.44 20.07 -2.43
C PRO A 207 1.32 19.61 -1.49
N LEU A 208 1.19 18.30 -1.33
CA LEU A 208 0.18 17.64 -0.52
C LEU A 208 0.84 16.72 0.53
N SER A 209 0.37 16.78 1.78
CA SER A 209 0.70 15.75 2.77
C SER A 209 -0.29 14.59 2.70
N ALA A 210 0.20 13.37 2.92
CA ALA A 210 -0.57 12.12 2.84
C ALA A 210 -1.78 12.06 3.79
N TYR A 211 -1.88 12.95 4.77
CA TYR A 211 -3.01 12.96 5.70
C TYR A 211 -4.09 13.97 5.33
N VAL A 212 -3.77 14.98 4.51
CA VAL A 212 -4.64 16.15 4.32
C VAL A 212 -5.91 15.78 3.57
N LEU A 213 -5.79 15.13 2.42
CA LEU A 213 -6.96 14.76 1.61
C LEU A 213 -7.83 13.69 2.31
N PRO A 214 -7.28 12.57 2.84
CA PRO A 214 -8.07 11.58 3.58
C PRO A 214 -8.85 12.17 4.77
N ASN A 215 -8.23 13.11 5.50
CA ASN A 215 -8.89 13.79 6.61
C ASN A 215 -9.97 14.76 6.11
N ARG A 216 -9.73 15.48 5.01
CA ARG A 216 -10.72 16.39 4.42
C ARG A 216 -11.95 15.62 3.92
N ILE A 217 -11.73 14.53 3.17
CA ILE A 217 -12.78 13.60 2.72
C ILE A 217 -13.60 13.09 3.92
N LYS A 218 -12.93 12.63 4.98
CA LYS A 218 -13.59 12.16 6.20
C LYS A 218 -14.45 13.24 6.87
N ARG A 219 -13.95 14.48 6.97
CA ARG A 219 -14.71 15.61 7.55
C ARG A 219 -15.93 16.00 6.70
N ARG A 220 -15.91 15.67 5.40
CA ARG A 220 -17.04 15.86 4.48
C ARG A 220 -18.03 14.70 4.49
N GLY A 221 -17.88 13.72 5.38
CA GLY A 221 -18.75 12.55 5.48
C GLY A 221 -18.55 11.49 4.40
N LEU A 222 -17.52 11.65 3.55
CA LEU A 222 -17.22 10.71 2.47
C LEU A 222 -16.35 9.55 2.98
N ARG A 223 -16.62 8.34 2.49
CA ARG A 223 -15.77 7.17 2.73
C ARG A 223 -14.49 7.28 1.91
N GLN A 224 -13.38 6.72 2.40
CA GLN A 224 -12.12 6.68 1.66
C GLN A 224 -12.10 5.46 0.73
N ARG A 225 -11.94 5.68 -0.58
CA ARG A 225 -11.96 4.62 -1.60
C ARG A 225 -10.74 4.64 -2.53
N PHE A 226 -9.62 5.19 -2.10
CA PHE A 226 -8.41 5.29 -2.93
C PHE A 226 -7.89 3.94 -3.45
N SER A 227 -8.10 2.84 -2.71
CA SER A 227 -7.77 1.49 -3.17
C SER A 227 -8.59 1.08 -4.39
N ASP A 228 -9.85 1.51 -4.44
CA ASP A 228 -10.82 1.13 -5.45
C ASP A 228 -10.51 1.84 -6.78
N ILE A 229 -9.92 3.03 -6.74
CA ILE A 229 -9.44 3.73 -7.95
C ILE A 229 -8.43 2.87 -8.70
N ARG A 230 -7.46 2.29 -7.99
CA ARG A 230 -6.46 1.41 -8.61
C ARG A 230 -7.08 0.14 -9.17
N GLU A 231 -8.05 -0.42 -8.47
CA GLU A 231 -8.79 -1.61 -8.92
C GLU A 231 -9.58 -1.30 -10.20
N PHE A 232 -10.30 -0.18 -10.22
CA PHE A 232 -11.00 0.32 -11.39
C PHE A 232 -10.05 0.58 -12.57
N HIS A 233 -8.94 1.27 -12.33
CA HIS A 233 -7.91 1.52 -13.34
C HIS A 233 -7.40 0.20 -13.93
N ALA A 234 -7.06 -0.80 -13.10
CA ALA A 234 -6.65 -2.11 -13.58
C ALA A 234 -7.72 -2.77 -14.46
N SER A 235 -8.99 -2.66 -14.08
CA SER A 235 -10.11 -3.18 -14.86
C SER A 235 -10.24 -2.49 -16.23
N VAL A 236 -10.09 -1.16 -16.30
CA VAL A 236 -10.12 -0.43 -17.58
C VAL A 236 -8.92 -0.81 -18.46
N LEU A 237 -7.72 -0.95 -17.88
CA LEU A 237 -6.54 -1.36 -18.65
C LEU A 237 -6.73 -2.70 -19.35
N THR A 238 -7.59 -3.62 -18.87
CA THR A 238 -7.81 -4.91 -19.54
C THR A 238 -8.34 -4.80 -20.97
N ARG A 239 -8.93 -3.65 -21.34
CA ARG A 239 -9.40 -3.37 -22.70
C ARG A 239 -8.27 -2.98 -23.67
N TYR A 240 -7.13 -2.56 -23.13
CA TYR A 240 -6.02 -1.98 -23.91
C TYR A 240 -4.71 -2.75 -23.74
N LEU A 241 -4.51 -3.37 -22.57
CA LEU A 241 -3.25 -3.97 -22.15
C LEU A 241 -3.43 -5.44 -21.78
N ARG A 242 -2.36 -6.21 -22.00
CA ARG A 242 -2.25 -7.60 -21.56
C ARG A 242 -1.93 -7.65 -20.08
N GLN A 243 -2.30 -8.74 -19.42
CA GLN A 243 -2.04 -8.91 -17.99
C GLN A 243 -0.57 -8.63 -17.57
N PRO A 244 0.47 -9.09 -18.28
CA PRO A 244 1.86 -8.77 -17.91
C PRO A 244 2.18 -7.27 -17.93
N GLU A 245 1.58 -6.52 -18.85
CA GLU A 245 1.74 -5.06 -18.96
C GLU A 245 1.02 -4.35 -17.82
N ILE A 246 -0.19 -4.80 -17.47
CA ILE A 246 -0.95 -4.32 -16.31
C ILE A 246 -0.17 -4.60 -15.02
N ASP A 247 0.34 -5.82 -14.85
CA ASP A 247 1.15 -6.22 -13.72
C ASP A 247 2.44 -5.39 -13.63
N PHE A 248 3.04 -5.04 -14.78
CA PHE A 248 4.20 -4.14 -14.82
C PHE A 248 3.87 -2.71 -14.36
N ILE A 249 2.86 -2.07 -14.95
CA ILE A 249 2.41 -0.71 -14.57
C ILE A 249 2.01 -0.70 -13.09
N HIS A 250 1.40 -1.78 -12.60
CA HIS A 250 0.99 -1.92 -11.21
C HIS A 250 2.07 -2.51 -10.29
N GLY A 251 3.31 -2.63 -10.76
CA GLY A 251 4.47 -3.07 -9.97
C GLY A 251 4.32 -4.45 -9.33
N ARG A 252 3.51 -5.32 -9.92
CA ARG A 252 3.36 -6.75 -9.60
C ARG A 252 4.44 -7.62 -10.26
N VAL A 253 5.58 -7.03 -10.65
CA VAL A 253 6.67 -7.70 -11.36
C VAL A 253 7.31 -8.86 -10.57
N SER A 254 7.28 -8.81 -9.24
CA SER A 254 7.89 -9.88 -8.43
C SER A 254 6.99 -11.09 -8.21
N THR A 255 5.78 -11.17 -8.76
CA THR A 255 4.86 -12.28 -8.48
C THR A 255 5.07 -13.50 -9.37
N SER A 256 5.58 -13.34 -10.60
CA SER A 256 5.78 -14.46 -11.53
C SER A 256 7.21 -14.56 -12.05
N VAL A 257 7.64 -15.76 -12.41
CA VAL A 257 8.95 -16.02 -13.03
C VAL A 257 9.06 -15.28 -14.36
N PHE A 258 7.98 -15.26 -15.14
CA PHE A 258 7.89 -14.53 -16.40
C PHE A 258 8.25 -13.05 -16.23
N MET A 259 7.59 -12.37 -15.28
CA MET A 259 7.82 -10.96 -15.04
C MET A 259 9.24 -10.63 -14.56
N ARG A 260 9.88 -11.55 -13.84
CA ARG A 260 11.25 -11.32 -13.32
C ARG A 260 12.33 -11.52 -14.37
N ASN A 261 12.15 -12.47 -15.28
CA ASN A 261 13.23 -12.96 -16.13
C ASN A 261 13.05 -12.69 -17.62
N TYR A 262 11.80 -12.46 -18.08
CA TYR A 262 11.49 -12.43 -19.52
C TYR A 262 10.74 -11.17 -19.96
N PHE A 263 9.90 -10.59 -19.10
CA PHE A 263 9.16 -9.40 -19.47
C PHE A 263 10.09 -8.19 -19.59
N ASN A 264 10.23 -7.67 -20.80
CA ASN A 264 10.98 -6.46 -21.09
C ASN A 264 10.08 -5.41 -21.76
N PRO A 265 9.70 -4.33 -21.06
CA PRO A 265 8.82 -3.30 -21.61
C PRO A 265 9.47 -2.52 -22.76
N ALA A 266 10.82 -2.51 -22.86
CA ALA A 266 11.52 -1.78 -23.91
C ALA A 266 11.28 -2.35 -25.32
N TRP A 267 10.78 -3.58 -25.42
CA TRP A 267 10.45 -4.21 -26.70
C TRP A 267 8.97 -4.04 -27.09
N ILE A 268 8.18 -3.37 -26.26
CA ILE A 268 6.75 -3.12 -26.49
C ILE A 268 6.59 -1.65 -26.90
N GLN A 269 6.72 -1.40 -28.20
CA GLN A 269 6.80 -0.04 -28.74
C GLN A 269 5.51 0.76 -28.56
N ASP A 270 4.35 0.11 -28.50
CA ASP A 270 3.02 0.73 -28.43
C ASP A 270 2.44 0.81 -27.01
N LEU A 271 3.22 0.41 -25.98
CA LEU A 271 2.75 0.31 -24.61
C LEU A 271 2.30 1.67 -24.06
N LYS A 272 3.06 2.73 -24.39
CA LYS A 272 2.78 4.11 -23.96
C LYS A 272 1.43 4.56 -24.50
N GLU A 273 1.22 4.43 -25.80
CA GLU A 273 0.03 4.88 -26.52
C GLU A 273 -1.23 4.19 -25.98
N ARG A 274 -1.17 2.87 -25.78
CA ARG A 274 -2.29 2.11 -25.22
C ARG A 274 -2.59 2.47 -23.77
N ALA A 275 -1.56 2.70 -22.95
CA ALA A 275 -1.72 3.12 -21.57
C ALA A 275 -2.31 4.54 -21.46
N LEU A 276 -1.81 5.50 -22.25
CA LEU A 276 -2.34 6.86 -22.30
C LEU A 276 -3.77 6.91 -22.82
N LYS A 277 -4.12 6.08 -23.81
CA LYS A 277 -5.51 5.94 -24.28
C LYS A 277 -6.46 5.49 -23.18
N ALA A 278 -6.03 4.50 -22.38
CA ALA A 278 -6.81 4.05 -21.23
C ALA A 278 -6.94 5.13 -20.15
N ALA A 279 -5.86 5.88 -19.88
CA ALA A 279 -5.88 7.01 -18.96
C ALA A 279 -6.85 8.12 -19.44
N GLY A 280 -6.85 8.42 -20.74
CA GLY A 280 -7.79 9.36 -21.36
C GLY A 280 -9.25 8.95 -21.14
N GLU A 281 -9.60 7.68 -21.39
CA GLU A 281 -10.96 7.16 -21.14
C GLU A 281 -11.39 7.37 -19.67
N ILE A 282 -10.47 7.16 -18.72
CA ILE A 282 -10.74 7.35 -17.30
C ILE A 282 -10.96 8.83 -16.99
N LEU A 283 -10.09 9.71 -17.49
CA LEU A 283 -10.15 11.15 -17.25
C LEU A 283 -11.43 11.77 -17.81
N GLU A 284 -11.85 11.39 -19.03
CA GLU A 284 -13.11 11.83 -19.63
C GLU A 284 -14.32 11.47 -18.76
N LYS A 285 -14.30 10.29 -18.15
CA LYS A 285 -15.38 9.83 -17.26
C LYS A 285 -15.43 10.55 -15.92
N ILE A 286 -14.35 11.17 -15.47
CA ILE A 286 -14.30 11.87 -14.16
C ILE A 286 -14.15 13.39 -14.30
N ALA A 287 -14.21 13.91 -15.52
CA ALA A 287 -14.13 15.33 -15.82
C ALA A 287 -15.19 16.13 -15.04
#